data_AF-A0AAW0F868-F1
#
_entry.id   AF-A0AAW0F868-F1
#
_cell.length_a   1.000
_cell.length_b   1.000
_cell.length_c   1.000
_cell.angle_alpha   90.00
_cell.angle_beta   90.00
_cell.angle_gamma   90.00
#
_symmetry.space_group_name_H-M   'P 1'
#
loop_
_entity.id
_entity.type
_entity.pdbx_description
1 polymer ?
#
loop_
_entity_poly.entity_id
_entity_poly.type
_entity_poly.pdbx_seq_one_letter_code
_entity_poly.pdbx_strand_id
1 'polypeptide(L)'
;MSSRPCDIYAKELMPNGWGYALWQPELAAENGGAQIGDVGIIDQGGFEPFFNAHTPRNNPDGKTLPPNFETLEKPNPILMRNNKSLLHQGLHSSESVKTLGIEGGGETAGVEAKVRVKCTKVHGACLYLKDHGSQEKILNSQKFDQYIKCHYKNWEKYLAEIGTKSKWSDLVLITGTIKTSAWVLASATGSSEDYEFSFNVPVANLGSLGIGAGLQVSTTSSTIVRMGPQSFDSINAGKNAERNQTVFIHYMKGKPRSMIPGLKIAAQGVIQSSRSSDSEDEPDSPGSLCILVENTMEEIRAYEPLDDVLDYILEYSDVDVAFANTMDMVELVKGEWPLDMRSYLKQHTPTIEVIVDGTTKHGLLSIANTDIHRETIFDEPIYIPDYQSHDGICARQVSEPPTRY
;
A
#
# COMPACT_ATOMS: atom_id res chain seq x y z
N MET A 1 14.83 -11.58 -14.35
CA MET A 1 13.46 -12.12 -14.20
C MET A 1 12.50 -10.95 -14.36
N SER A 2 11.47 -11.05 -15.20
CA SER A 2 10.57 -9.93 -15.49
C SER A 2 9.50 -9.83 -14.39
N SER A 3 9.72 -9.03 -13.36
CA SER A 3 8.69 -8.73 -12.36
C SER A 3 7.47 -8.07 -13.02
N ARG A 4 6.26 -8.33 -12.52
CA ARG A 4 5.05 -7.74 -13.10
C ARG A 4 5.03 -6.23 -12.79
N PRO A 5 4.49 -5.38 -13.69
CA PRO A 5 4.48 -3.93 -13.48
C PRO A 5 3.77 -3.50 -12.20
N CYS A 6 2.69 -4.20 -11.83
CA CYS A 6 1.95 -3.98 -10.59
C CYS A 6 2.78 -4.32 -9.34
N ASP A 7 3.55 -5.42 -9.37
CA ASP A 7 4.43 -5.80 -8.26
C ASP A 7 5.55 -4.78 -8.07
N ILE A 8 6.17 -4.33 -9.17
CA ILE A 8 7.17 -3.26 -9.14
C ILE A 8 6.55 -1.99 -8.57
N TYR A 9 5.37 -1.59 -9.06
CA TYR A 9 4.70 -0.38 -8.62
C TYR A 9 4.39 -0.38 -7.12
N ALA A 10 3.80 -1.48 -6.62
CA ALA A 10 3.48 -1.64 -5.21
C ALA A 10 4.75 -1.70 -4.34
N LYS A 11 5.77 -2.46 -4.76
CA LYS A 11 7.02 -2.62 -4.01
C LYS A 11 7.80 -1.31 -3.92
N GLU A 12 7.93 -0.56 -5.00
CA GLU A 12 8.72 0.67 -5.05
C GLU A 12 8.05 1.84 -4.30
N LEU A 13 6.71 1.84 -4.17
CA LEU A 13 5.98 2.89 -3.43
C LEU A 13 5.65 2.53 -1.97
N MET A 14 5.73 1.26 -1.58
CA MET A 14 5.52 0.82 -0.19
C MET A 14 6.40 1.60 0.83
N PRO A 15 7.69 1.88 0.56
CA PRO A 15 8.55 2.66 1.47
C PRO A 15 8.02 4.04 1.86
N ASN A 16 7.15 4.65 1.04
CA ASN A 16 6.57 5.96 1.35
C ASN A 16 5.57 5.91 2.53
N GLY A 17 5.19 4.71 3.01
CA GLY A 17 4.34 4.54 4.18
C GLY A 17 2.85 4.85 3.94
N TRP A 18 2.44 4.99 2.68
CA TRP A 18 1.06 5.31 2.29
C TRP A 18 0.13 4.09 2.20
N GLY A 19 0.68 2.89 2.39
CA GLY A 19 -0.01 1.61 2.22
C GLY A 19 0.38 0.91 0.92
N TYR A 20 -0.33 -0.16 0.59
CA TYR A 20 -0.14 -0.90 -0.65
C TYR A 20 -0.67 -0.09 -1.83
N ALA A 21 0.18 0.17 -2.82
CA ALA A 21 -0.17 0.95 -4.00
C ALA A 21 -0.96 0.10 -5.00
N LEU A 22 -2.19 0.53 -5.33
CA LEU A 22 -3.02 -0.17 -6.30
C LEU A 22 -2.64 0.23 -7.72
N TRP A 23 -2.33 -0.77 -8.53
CA TRP A 23 -2.11 -0.64 -9.97
C TRP A 23 -3.41 -0.42 -10.74
N GLN A 24 -4.56 -0.87 -10.19
CA GLN A 24 -5.89 -0.64 -10.75
C GLN A 24 -6.81 0.11 -9.78
N PRO A 25 -6.62 1.43 -9.61
CA PRO A 25 -7.43 2.25 -8.70
C PRO A 25 -8.94 2.31 -9.00
N GLU A 26 -9.34 1.94 -10.20
CA GLU A 26 -10.70 2.06 -10.72
C GLU A 26 -11.64 0.92 -10.34
N LEU A 27 -11.15 -0.26 -9.93
CA LEU A 27 -11.99 -1.46 -9.78
C LEU A 27 -13.12 -1.31 -8.75
N ALA A 28 -12.88 -0.54 -7.68
CA ALA A 28 -13.89 -0.27 -6.66
C ALA A 28 -14.67 1.05 -6.89
N ALA A 29 -14.41 1.77 -7.98
CA ALA A 29 -14.93 3.13 -8.18
C ALA A 29 -16.45 3.21 -8.23
N GLU A 30 -17.13 2.19 -8.79
CA GLU A 30 -18.60 2.12 -8.83
C GLU A 30 -19.25 2.10 -7.44
N ASN A 31 -18.51 1.65 -6.41
CA ASN A 31 -18.93 1.65 -5.02
C ASN A 31 -18.35 2.85 -4.22
N GLY A 32 -17.89 3.90 -4.90
CA GLY A 32 -17.21 5.04 -4.28
C GLY A 32 -15.74 4.78 -3.91
N GLY A 33 -15.12 3.76 -4.51
CA GLY A 33 -13.78 3.28 -4.17
C GLY A 33 -13.79 2.29 -2.99
N ALA A 34 -12.64 1.67 -2.70
CA ALA A 34 -12.50 0.77 -1.57
C ALA A 34 -12.86 1.49 -0.27
N GLN A 35 -13.48 0.80 0.68
CA GLN A 35 -13.96 1.39 1.91
C GLN A 35 -13.35 0.67 3.11
N ILE A 36 -13.19 1.40 4.20
CA ILE A 36 -12.85 0.78 5.49
C ILE A 36 -13.93 -0.25 5.84
N GLY A 37 -13.48 -1.44 6.24
CA GLY A 37 -14.34 -2.58 6.49
C GLY A 37 -14.58 -3.47 5.27
N ASP A 38 -14.20 -3.08 4.05
CA ASP A 38 -14.29 -3.99 2.91
C ASP A 38 -13.43 -5.23 3.13
N VAL A 39 -13.99 -6.39 2.82
CA VAL A 39 -13.29 -7.67 2.77
C VAL A 39 -13.29 -8.14 1.32
N GLY A 40 -12.11 -8.43 0.80
CA GLY A 40 -11.94 -8.76 -0.61
C GLY A 40 -10.56 -9.34 -0.90
N ILE A 41 -10.20 -9.41 -2.19
CA ILE A 41 -8.90 -9.88 -2.64
C ILE A 41 -8.12 -8.78 -3.36
N ILE A 42 -6.81 -8.92 -3.38
CA ILE A 42 -5.95 -8.14 -4.27
C ILE A 42 -5.53 -9.07 -5.41
N ASP A 43 -5.99 -8.78 -6.63
CA ASP A 43 -5.56 -9.50 -7.84
C ASP A 43 -5.01 -8.52 -8.86
N GLN A 44 -3.88 -8.89 -9.48
CA GLN A 44 -3.22 -8.07 -10.52
C GLN A 44 -3.05 -6.58 -10.14
N GLY A 45 -2.80 -6.31 -8.86
CA GLY A 45 -2.63 -4.98 -8.30
C GLY A 45 -3.91 -4.15 -8.18
N GLY A 46 -5.09 -4.73 -8.37
CA GLY A 46 -6.39 -4.14 -8.07
C GLY A 46 -7.01 -4.76 -6.82
N PHE A 47 -7.92 -4.04 -6.15
CA PHE A 47 -8.68 -4.56 -5.02
C PHE A 47 -10.13 -4.83 -5.44
N GLU A 48 -10.61 -6.05 -5.20
CA GLU A 48 -11.96 -6.50 -5.50
C GLU A 48 -12.73 -6.78 -4.20
N PRO A 49 -13.67 -5.89 -3.79
CA PRO A 49 -14.44 -6.08 -2.57
C PRO A 49 -15.53 -7.15 -2.77
N PHE A 50 -15.66 -8.07 -1.81
CA PHE A 50 -16.73 -9.07 -1.79
C PHE A 50 -17.91 -8.61 -0.92
N PHE A 51 -17.62 -8.14 0.29
CA PHE A 51 -18.62 -7.56 1.20
C PHE A 51 -17.95 -6.53 2.12
N ASN A 52 -18.74 -5.73 2.82
CA ASN A 52 -18.23 -4.79 3.83
C ASN A 52 -18.64 -5.27 5.24
N ALA A 53 -17.69 -5.29 6.17
CA ALA A 53 -17.92 -5.67 7.56
C ALA A 53 -18.95 -4.79 8.28
N HIS A 54 -19.11 -3.53 7.83
CA HIS A 54 -20.14 -2.62 8.33
C HIS A 54 -21.52 -2.80 7.68
N THR A 55 -21.67 -3.74 6.73
CA THR A 55 -22.98 -4.01 6.12
C THR A 55 -24.00 -4.33 7.22
N PRO A 56 -25.15 -3.65 7.27
CA PRO A 56 -26.19 -3.95 8.24
C PRO A 56 -26.74 -5.37 8.06
N ARG A 57 -27.11 -6.03 9.16
CA ARG A 57 -27.65 -7.42 9.12
C ARG A 57 -28.90 -7.60 8.26
N ASN A 58 -29.72 -6.56 8.11
CA ASN A 58 -30.88 -6.58 7.21
C ASN A 58 -30.48 -6.55 5.73
N ASN A 59 -29.19 -6.37 5.42
CA ASN A 59 -28.56 -6.44 4.10
C ASN A 59 -29.40 -5.78 3.00
N PRO A 60 -29.60 -4.45 3.10
CA PRO A 60 -30.47 -3.74 2.17
C PRO A 60 -30.03 -3.89 0.70
N ASP A 61 -28.74 -4.15 0.47
CA ASP A 61 -28.14 -4.25 -0.87
C ASP A 61 -28.29 -5.65 -1.49
N GLY A 62 -28.80 -6.64 -0.73
CA GLY A 62 -29.05 -8.00 -1.20
C GLY A 62 -27.80 -8.81 -1.56
N LYS A 63 -26.59 -8.32 -1.24
CA LYS A 63 -25.33 -9.02 -1.51
C LYS A 63 -25.21 -10.29 -0.65
N THR A 64 -24.66 -11.38 -1.18
CA THR A 64 -24.40 -12.57 -0.35
C THR A 64 -23.40 -12.22 0.75
N LEU A 65 -23.74 -12.51 2.00
CA LEU A 65 -22.89 -12.28 3.18
C LEU A 65 -22.39 -13.61 3.75
N PRO A 66 -21.27 -13.61 4.49
CA PRO A 66 -20.77 -14.81 5.13
C PRO A 66 -21.77 -15.50 6.08
N PRO A 67 -21.68 -16.83 6.27
CA PRO A 67 -22.44 -17.53 7.29
C PRO A 67 -22.22 -16.94 8.67
N ASN A 68 -23.29 -16.79 9.45
CA ASN A 68 -23.28 -16.14 10.77
C ASN A 68 -22.62 -14.74 10.74
N PHE A 69 -22.85 -13.97 9.68
CA PHE A 69 -22.32 -12.62 9.58
C PHE A 69 -22.81 -11.74 10.74
N GLU A 70 -21.85 -11.09 11.38
CA GLU A 70 -22.06 -10.07 12.40
C GLU A 70 -21.53 -8.74 11.88
N THR A 71 -22.32 -7.68 12.02
CA THR A 71 -21.93 -6.34 11.59
C THR A 71 -20.85 -5.81 12.53
N LEU A 72 -19.69 -5.45 11.98
CA LEU A 72 -18.68 -4.68 12.69
C LEU A 72 -19.23 -3.28 12.93
N GLU A 73 -19.32 -2.86 14.19
CA GLU A 73 -19.70 -1.50 14.52
C GLU A 73 -18.75 -0.50 13.87
N LYS A 74 -19.31 0.63 13.40
CA LYS A 74 -18.47 1.71 12.87
C LYS A 74 -17.46 2.15 13.94
N PRO A 75 -16.20 2.39 13.55
CA PRO A 75 -15.18 2.84 14.48
C PRO A 75 -15.61 4.15 15.15
N ASN A 76 -15.18 4.35 16.39
CA ASN A 76 -15.36 5.62 17.08
C ASN A 76 -14.69 6.71 16.23
N PRO A 77 -15.34 7.85 15.94
CA PRO A 77 -14.73 8.94 15.16
C PRO A 77 -13.37 9.42 15.67
N ILE A 78 -13.07 9.27 16.97
CA ILE A 78 -11.77 9.61 17.56
C ILE A 78 -10.64 8.70 17.04
N LEU A 79 -10.96 7.46 16.69
CA LEU A 79 -10.02 6.50 16.10
C LEU A 79 -9.91 6.66 14.57
N MET A 80 -10.68 7.57 13.97
CA MET A 80 -10.61 7.85 12.55
C MET A 80 -9.64 9.00 12.28
N ARG A 81 -8.62 8.75 11.45
CA ARG A 81 -7.78 9.80 10.90
C ARG A 81 -8.21 10.07 9.46
N ASN A 82 -8.63 11.31 9.22
CA ASN A 82 -9.04 11.81 7.92
C ASN A 82 -8.12 12.96 7.52
N ASN A 83 -7.46 12.86 6.38
CA ASN A 83 -6.66 13.93 5.80
C ASN A 83 -7.04 14.12 4.33
N LYS A 84 -7.74 15.21 4.02
CA LYS A 84 -8.25 15.50 2.67
C LYS A 84 -7.16 15.82 1.64
N SER A 85 -5.95 16.07 2.10
CA SER A 85 -4.82 16.46 1.26
C SER A 85 -3.52 15.80 1.72
N LEU A 86 -3.56 14.53 2.11
CA LEU A 86 -2.37 13.79 2.51
C LEU A 86 -1.34 13.78 1.38
N LEU A 87 -1.79 13.47 0.17
CA LEU A 87 -0.96 13.56 -1.03
C LEU A 87 -1.33 14.84 -1.76
N HIS A 88 -0.35 15.70 -2.00
CA HIS A 88 -0.55 16.90 -2.81
C HIS A 88 -0.79 16.53 -4.28
N GLN A 89 -1.43 17.44 -5.02
CA GLN A 89 -1.47 17.35 -6.47
C GLN A 89 -0.04 17.31 -7.03
N GLY A 90 0.17 16.57 -8.11
CA GLY A 90 1.46 16.48 -8.79
C GLY A 90 2.11 15.11 -8.67
N LEU A 91 3.42 15.09 -8.91
CA LEU A 91 4.21 13.87 -9.03
C LEU A 91 4.69 13.38 -7.66
N HIS A 92 4.42 12.11 -7.39
CA HIS A 92 4.97 11.30 -6.31
C HIS A 92 5.77 10.17 -6.94
N SER A 93 6.88 9.79 -6.34
CA SER A 93 7.73 8.74 -6.90
C SER A 93 8.35 7.87 -5.82
N SER A 94 8.88 6.73 -6.23
CA SER A 94 9.77 5.94 -5.39
C SER A 94 11.07 6.68 -5.13
N GLU A 95 11.75 6.34 -4.04
CA GLU A 95 13.06 6.92 -3.68
C GLU A 95 14.13 6.72 -4.79
N SER A 96 13.99 5.64 -5.56
CA SER A 96 14.82 5.31 -6.71
C SER A 96 14.72 6.33 -7.85
N VAL A 97 13.68 7.16 -7.89
CA VAL A 97 13.35 8.04 -9.01
C VAL A 97 13.56 9.53 -8.66
N LYS A 98 14.26 10.25 -9.54
CA LYS A 98 14.51 11.69 -9.45
C LYS A 98 13.90 12.41 -10.64
N THR A 99 13.15 13.48 -10.40
CA THR A 99 12.57 14.32 -11.46
C THR A 99 13.67 15.12 -12.16
N LEU A 100 13.74 15.01 -13.49
CA LEU A 100 14.68 15.79 -14.31
C LEU A 100 14.06 17.06 -14.85
N GLY A 101 12.74 17.06 -15.07
CA GLY A 101 12.00 18.23 -15.53
C GLY A 101 10.64 17.89 -16.10
N ILE A 102 9.85 18.93 -16.37
CA ILE A 102 8.56 18.85 -17.04
C ILE A 102 8.66 19.70 -18.29
N GLU A 103 8.37 19.11 -19.45
CA GLU A 103 8.39 19.77 -20.75
C GLU A 103 7.00 19.90 -21.33
N GLY A 104 6.67 21.06 -21.90
CA GLY A 104 5.32 21.33 -22.36
C GLY A 104 4.34 21.55 -21.20
N GLY A 105 3.21 22.17 -21.49
CA GLY A 105 2.30 22.74 -20.49
C GLY A 105 2.31 24.26 -20.53
N GLY A 106 1.71 24.82 -21.57
CA GLY A 106 1.33 26.24 -21.59
C GLY A 106 0.03 26.47 -20.83
N GLU A 107 -0.31 27.73 -20.57
CA GLU A 107 -1.58 28.15 -19.94
C GLU A 107 -2.84 27.75 -20.72
N THR A 108 -2.67 27.23 -21.95
CA THR A 108 -3.76 26.76 -22.79
C THR A 108 -4.23 25.36 -22.38
N ALA A 109 -5.49 25.26 -21.96
CA ALA A 109 -6.17 24.00 -21.69
C ALA A 109 -6.04 23.02 -22.88
N GLY A 110 -5.65 21.78 -22.60
CA GLY A 110 -5.55 20.70 -23.59
C GLY A 110 -4.14 20.38 -24.09
N VAL A 111 -3.09 20.97 -23.50
CA VAL A 111 -1.69 20.56 -23.76
C VAL A 111 -1.29 19.47 -22.77
N GLU A 112 -0.68 18.39 -23.25
CA GLU A 112 -0.01 17.40 -22.39
C GLU A 112 1.37 17.90 -21.98
N ALA A 113 1.74 17.69 -20.72
CA ALA A 113 3.10 17.90 -20.23
C ALA A 113 3.83 16.56 -20.19
N LYS A 114 5.06 16.55 -20.70
CA LYS A 114 5.96 15.41 -20.62
C LYS A 114 6.79 15.50 -19.36
N VAL A 115 6.55 14.59 -18.43
CA VAL A 115 7.36 14.44 -17.22
C VAL A 115 8.58 13.59 -17.55
N ARG A 116 9.78 14.08 -17.26
CA ARG A 116 11.03 13.32 -17.34
C ARG A 116 11.56 12.97 -15.97
N VAL A 117 11.96 11.72 -15.81
CA VAL A 117 12.55 11.23 -14.58
C VAL A 117 13.76 10.35 -14.87
N LYS A 118 14.70 10.34 -13.92
CA LYS A 118 15.84 9.44 -13.86
C LYS A 118 15.61 8.41 -12.77
N CYS A 119 15.76 7.14 -13.10
CA CYS A 119 15.78 6.06 -12.13
C CYS A 119 17.23 5.68 -11.81
N THR A 120 17.57 5.66 -10.53
CA THR A 120 18.92 5.31 -10.02
C THR A 120 19.06 3.82 -9.70
N LYS A 121 17.95 3.08 -9.66
CA LYS A 121 17.92 1.62 -9.46
C LYS A 121 17.33 0.94 -10.70
N VAL A 122 17.37 -0.39 -10.75
CA VAL A 122 16.79 -1.19 -11.85
C VAL A 122 15.27 -1.01 -11.96
N HIS A 123 14.58 -0.79 -10.85
CA HIS A 123 13.14 -0.56 -10.81
C HIS A 123 12.81 0.86 -10.33
N GLY A 124 11.71 1.40 -10.84
CA GLY A 124 11.18 2.69 -10.39
C GLY A 124 9.68 2.80 -10.62
N ALA A 125 9.03 3.61 -9.78
CA ALA A 125 7.59 3.85 -9.86
C ALA A 125 7.26 5.34 -9.69
N CYS A 126 6.19 5.77 -10.37
CA CYS A 126 5.67 7.14 -10.28
C CYS A 126 4.14 7.13 -10.19
N LEU A 127 3.60 8.04 -9.40
CA LEU A 127 2.19 8.36 -9.29
C LEU A 127 2.04 9.87 -9.51
N TYR A 128 1.35 10.27 -10.56
CA TYR A 128 0.90 11.65 -10.72
C TYR A 128 -0.57 11.76 -10.34
N LEU A 129 -0.89 12.74 -9.49
CA LEU A 129 -2.24 13.03 -9.05
C LEU A 129 -2.73 14.34 -9.64
N LYS A 130 -3.89 14.31 -10.31
CA LYS A 130 -4.56 15.53 -10.78
C LYS A 130 -5.15 16.32 -9.63
N ASP A 131 -5.67 15.66 -8.61
CA ASP A 131 -6.20 16.27 -7.39
C ASP A 131 -5.57 15.64 -6.16
N HIS A 132 -5.65 16.33 -5.02
CA HIS A 132 -5.18 15.82 -3.74
C HIS A 132 -5.68 14.40 -3.42
N GLY A 133 -4.79 13.56 -2.90
CA GLY A 133 -5.14 12.27 -2.32
C GLY A 133 -5.72 12.44 -0.92
N SER A 134 -7.00 12.09 -0.76
CA SER A 134 -7.69 12.02 0.53
C SER A 134 -7.41 10.71 1.24
N GLN A 135 -6.85 10.75 2.45
CA GLN A 135 -6.74 9.60 3.33
C GLN A 135 -7.92 9.49 4.28
N GLU A 136 -8.41 8.27 4.45
CA GLU A 136 -9.21 7.83 5.59
C GLU A 136 -8.55 6.57 6.17
N LYS A 137 -8.27 6.55 7.48
CA LYS A 137 -7.73 5.36 8.14
C LYS A 137 -8.18 5.19 9.58
N ILE A 138 -8.25 3.95 10.03
CA ILE A 138 -8.47 3.61 11.44
C ILE A 138 -7.12 3.54 12.15
N LEU A 139 -7.04 4.21 13.30
CA LEU A 139 -5.91 4.11 14.22
C LEU A 139 -6.10 2.90 15.14
N ASN A 140 -5.05 2.07 15.25
CA ASN A 140 -4.87 0.95 16.18
C ASN A 140 -6.15 0.48 16.91
N SER A 141 -7.01 -0.24 16.18
CA SER A 141 -8.34 -0.62 16.66
C SER A 141 -8.42 -2.11 16.91
N GLN A 142 -8.37 -2.48 18.19
CA GLN A 142 -8.58 -3.86 18.66
C GLN A 142 -9.88 -4.48 18.14
N LYS A 143 -10.90 -3.66 17.84
CA LYS A 143 -12.16 -4.14 17.25
C LYS A 143 -11.94 -4.79 15.88
N PHE A 144 -11.08 -4.23 15.04
CA PHE A 144 -10.79 -4.79 13.71
C PHE A 144 -9.97 -6.08 13.83
N ASP A 145 -8.97 -6.09 14.72
CA ASP A 145 -8.20 -7.30 15.01
C ASP A 145 -9.11 -8.43 15.51
N GLN A 146 -9.98 -8.12 16.48
CA GLN A 146 -10.93 -9.11 17.01
C GLN A 146 -11.90 -9.58 15.93
N TYR A 147 -12.38 -8.69 15.08
CA TYR A 147 -13.31 -9.04 14.02
C TYR A 147 -12.70 -10.05 13.04
N ILE A 148 -11.51 -9.78 12.49
CA ILE A 148 -10.89 -10.71 11.56
C ILE A 148 -10.60 -12.07 12.22
N LYS A 149 -10.11 -12.08 13.47
CA LYS A 149 -9.84 -13.29 14.26
C LYS A 149 -11.08 -14.15 14.48
N CYS A 150 -12.24 -13.54 14.76
CA CYS A 150 -13.46 -14.28 15.04
C CYS A 150 -14.18 -14.77 13.77
N HIS A 151 -13.96 -14.12 12.61
CA HIS A 151 -14.77 -14.36 11.41
C HIS A 151 -14.06 -15.03 10.22
N TYR A 152 -12.72 -15.12 10.17
CA TYR A 152 -12.01 -15.69 9.01
C TYR A 152 -12.47 -17.12 8.64
N LYS A 153 -12.79 -17.97 9.64
CA LYS A 153 -13.32 -19.33 9.42
C LYS A 153 -14.68 -19.32 8.73
N ASN A 154 -15.51 -18.31 8.98
CA ASN A 154 -16.79 -18.15 8.29
C ASN A 154 -16.58 -17.61 6.87
N TRP A 155 -15.55 -16.79 6.66
CA TRP A 155 -15.19 -16.32 5.32
C TRP A 155 -14.73 -17.47 4.43
N GLU A 156 -14.02 -18.47 4.94
CA GLU A 156 -13.67 -19.67 4.18
C GLU A 156 -14.92 -20.40 3.62
N LYS A 157 -15.96 -20.55 4.44
CA LYS A 157 -17.24 -21.14 4.01
C LYS A 157 -17.95 -20.27 2.97
N TYR A 158 -17.95 -18.96 3.18
CA TYR A 158 -18.50 -17.99 2.25
C TYR A 158 -17.84 -18.07 0.86
N LEU A 159 -16.51 -18.17 0.81
CA LEU A 159 -15.76 -18.31 -0.45
C LEU A 159 -16.17 -19.56 -1.22
N ALA A 160 -16.39 -20.67 -0.52
CA ALA A 160 -16.91 -21.90 -1.12
C ALA A 160 -18.35 -21.72 -1.66
N GLU A 161 -19.21 -20.98 -0.95
CA GLU A 161 -20.60 -20.71 -1.38
C GLU A 161 -20.67 -19.83 -2.64
N ILE A 162 -19.83 -18.80 -2.74
CA ILE A 162 -19.78 -17.94 -3.94
C ILE A 162 -18.98 -18.57 -5.11
N GLY A 163 -18.37 -19.75 -4.89
CA GLY A 163 -17.69 -20.52 -5.92
C GLY A 163 -16.33 -19.96 -6.35
N THR A 164 -15.67 -19.15 -5.52
CA THR A 164 -14.30 -18.69 -5.81
C THR A 164 -13.26 -19.76 -5.50
N LYS A 165 -12.11 -19.69 -6.17
CA LYS A 165 -10.93 -20.52 -5.88
C LYS A 165 -10.02 -19.91 -4.80
N SER A 166 -10.31 -18.67 -4.37
CA SER A 166 -9.56 -17.99 -3.32
C SER A 166 -9.70 -18.72 -1.99
N LYS A 167 -8.65 -18.66 -1.18
CA LYS A 167 -8.66 -19.11 0.22
C LYS A 167 -8.96 -17.91 1.11
N TRP A 168 -9.39 -18.17 2.35
CA TRP A 168 -9.58 -17.10 3.33
C TRP A 168 -8.27 -16.35 3.61
N SER A 169 -7.12 -17.03 3.48
CA SER A 169 -5.79 -16.43 3.64
C SER A 169 -5.42 -15.47 2.52
N ASP A 170 -6.16 -15.46 1.41
CA ASP A 170 -5.99 -14.49 0.32
C ASP A 170 -6.80 -13.21 0.58
N LEU A 171 -7.76 -13.28 1.52
CA LEU A 171 -8.62 -12.15 1.85
C LEU A 171 -7.87 -11.10 2.67
N VAL A 172 -8.19 -9.85 2.37
CA VAL A 172 -7.74 -8.69 3.11
C VAL A 172 -8.94 -7.93 3.67
N LEU A 173 -8.81 -7.41 4.88
CA LEU A 173 -9.77 -6.50 5.52
C LEU A 173 -9.20 -5.08 5.46
N ILE A 174 -9.87 -4.17 4.76
CA ILE A 174 -9.41 -2.79 4.57
C ILE A 174 -9.55 -1.99 5.87
N THR A 175 -8.44 -1.38 6.30
CA THR A 175 -8.33 -0.55 7.51
C THR A 175 -8.01 0.92 7.19
N GLY A 176 -7.64 1.23 5.95
CA GLY A 176 -7.47 2.59 5.48
C GLY A 176 -7.36 2.68 3.97
N THR A 177 -7.59 3.87 3.42
CA THR A 177 -7.57 4.12 1.99
C THR A 177 -7.00 5.51 1.70
N ILE A 178 -6.41 5.67 0.51
CA ILE A 178 -6.15 6.96 -0.10
C ILE A 178 -6.86 7.01 -1.44
N LYS A 179 -7.72 8.00 -1.62
CA LYS A 179 -8.53 8.19 -2.83
C LYS A 179 -8.25 9.51 -3.51
N THR A 180 -8.34 9.51 -4.83
CA THR A 180 -8.28 10.71 -5.67
C THR A 180 -9.41 10.67 -6.70
N SER A 181 -9.52 11.74 -7.49
CA SER A 181 -10.43 11.82 -8.64
C SER A 181 -9.78 11.26 -9.91
N ALA A 182 -8.47 11.46 -10.09
CA ALA A 182 -7.75 11.09 -11.31
C ALA A 182 -6.23 10.95 -11.06
N TRP A 183 -5.64 9.99 -11.77
CA TRP A 183 -4.27 9.52 -11.55
C TRP A 183 -3.57 9.12 -12.87
N VAL A 184 -2.24 9.20 -12.89
CA VAL A 184 -1.36 8.55 -13.87
C VAL A 184 -0.34 7.73 -13.10
N LEU A 185 -0.21 6.45 -13.41
CA LEU A 185 0.77 5.54 -12.82
C LEU A 185 1.84 5.22 -13.84
N ALA A 186 3.09 5.12 -13.41
CA ALA A 186 4.16 4.56 -14.22
C ALA A 186 4.94 3.53 -13.40
N SER A 187 5.26 2.42 -14.05
CA SER A 187 6.16 1.37 -13.54
C SER A 187 7.25 1.16 -14.58
N ALA A 188 8.50 1.17 -14.16
CA ALA A 188 9.64 1.11 -15.06
C ALA A 188 10.67 0.06 -14.61
N THR A 189 11.27 -0.60 -15.60
CA THR A 189 12.40 -1.52 -15.44
C THR A 189 13.50 -1.14 -16.42
N GLY A 190 14.67 -0.81 -15.89
CA GLY A 190 15.88 -0.58 -16.66
C GLY A 190 16.58 -1.86 -17.06
N SER A 191 17.32 -1.83 -18.17
CA SER A 191 18.31 -2.87 -18.49
C SER A 191 19.57 -2.79 -17.61
N SER A 192 19.80 -1.62 -17.00
CA SER A 192 20.81 -1.34 -15.98
C SER A 192 20.24 -0.34 -14.96
N GLU A 193 21.01 -0.06 -13.91
CA GLU A 193 20.81 1.14 -13.08
C GLU A 193 21.08 2.42 -13.90
N ASP A 194 20.70 3.57 -13.34
CA ASP A 194 20.88 4.90 -13.95
C ASP A 194 20.31 5.01 -15.37
N TYR A 195 18.99 4.91 -15.51
CA TYR A 195 18.27 5.12 -16.78
C TYR A 195 17.25 6.24 -16.68
N GLU A 196 16.80 6.75 -17.82
CA GLU A 196 15.78 7.79 -17.89
C GLU A 196 14.52 7.27 -18.59
N PHE A 197 13.37 7.74 -18.11
CA PHE A 197 12.10 7.51 -18.80
C PHE A 197 11.19 8.73 -18.69
N SER A 198 10.16 8.75 -19.51
CA SER A 198 9.23 9.87 -19.55
C SER A 198 7.81 9.39 -19.82
N PHE A 199 6.84 10.13 -19.30
CA PHE A 199 5.42 9.88 -19.52
C PHE A 199 4.66 11.20 -19.61
N ASN A 200 3.52 11.18 -20.29
CA ASN A 200 2.69 12.37 -20.49
C ASN A 200 1.65 12.47 -19.37
N VAL A 201 1.40 13.69 -18.91
CA VAL A 201 0.33 14.03 -17.97
C VAL A 201 -0.52 15.17 -18.54
N PRO A 202 -1.85 15.08 -18.52
CA PRO A 202 -2.70 16.17 -18.97
C PRO A 202 -2.58 17.41 -18.08
N VAL A 203 -2.39 18.58 -18.69
CA VAL A 203 -2.25 19.86 -17.98
C VAL A 203 -3.61 20.52 -17.85
N ALA A 204 -4.27 20.28 -16.71
CA ALA A 204 -5.29 21.18 -16.20
C ALA A 204 -4.71 21.83 -14.94
N ASN A 205 -4.24 23.09 -15.06
CA ASN A 205 -3.67 23.89 -13.98
C ASN A 205 -2.43 23.27 -13.29
N LEU A 206 -1.38 22.94 -14.05
CA LEU A 206 -0.04 22.96 -13.45
C LEU A 206 0.24 24.43 -13.09
N GLY A 207 0.15 24.76 -11.81
CA GLY A 207 0.62 26.06 -11.30
C GLY A 207 2.04 26.30 -11.82
N SER A 208 2.29 27.50 -12.33
CA SER A 208 3.52 27.93 -12.99
C SER A 208 4.79 27.34 -12.35
N LEU A 209 5.31 26.25 -12.94
CA LEU A 209 6.63 25.70 -12.61
C LEU A 209 7.56 26.06 -13.77
N GLY A 210 8.66 26.75 -13.42
CA GLY A 210 9.62 27.28 -14.36
C GLY A 210 10.12 26.24 -15.36
N ILE A 211 10.00 26.58 -16.64
CA ILE A 211 10.39 25.73 -17.77
C ILE A 211 11.91 25.58 -17.77
N GLY A 212 12.39 24.38 -17.42
CA GLY A 212 13.76 23.94 -17.69
C GLY A 212 13.79 23.16 -19.00
N ALA A 213 14.32 23.76 -20.08
CA ALA A 213 14.59 23.06 -21.33
C ALA A 213 15.74 22.05 -21.13
N GLY A 214 15.56 20.79 -21.52
CA GLY A 214 16.59 19.75 -21.45
C GLY A 214 16.46 18.74 -22.59
N LEU A 215 17.58 18.28 -23.14
CA LEU A 215 17.69 17.52 -24.39
C LEU A 215 17.75 16.00 -24.15
N GLN A 216 17.48 15.24 -25.23
CA GLN A 216 17.86 13.84 -25.52
C GLN A 216 17.24 12.71 -24.68
N VAL A 217 16.22 12.08 -25.27
CA VAL A 217 15.65 10.80 -24.84
C VAL A 217 16.53 9.66 -25.36
N SER A 218 17.12 8.90 -24.44
CA SER A 218 17.67 7.57 -24.74
C SER A 218 16.84 6.54 -23.96
N THR A 219 15.90 5.90 -24.65
CA THR A 219 15.00 4.91 -24.03
C THR A 219 15.72 3.57 -23.91
N THR A 220 16.35 3.29 -22.77
CA THR A 220 16.97 1.98 -22.45
C THR A 220 16.12 1.16 -21.45
N SER A 221 14.88 1.58 -21.20
CA SER A 221 13.97 0.98 -20.22
C SER A 221 12.65 0.48 -20.81
N SER A 222 12.06 -0.51 -20.15
CA SER A 222 10.67 -0.90 -20.33
C SER A 222 9.81 -0.12 -19.34
N THR A 223 8.95 0.77 -19.83
CA THR A 223 8.04 1.57 -19.00
C THR A 223 6.60 1.28 -19.38
N ILE A 224 5.75 1.00 -18.39
CA ILE A 224 4.32 0.83 -18.58
C ILE A 224 3.62 1.94 -17.81
N VAL A 225 2.70 2.62 -18.49
CA VAL A 225 1.94 3.76 -17.97
C VAL A 225 0.46 3.45 -18.01
N ARG A 226 -0.27 3.81 -16.96
CA ARG A 226 -1.74 3.78 -16.92
C ARG A 226 -2.25 5.14 -16.50
N MET A 227 -3.46 5.48 -16.94
CA MET A 227 -4.16 6.68 -16.53
C MET A 227 -5.63 6.38 -16.31
N GLY A 228 -6.24 7.09 -15.38
CA GLY A 228 -7.66 6.92 -15.10
C GLY A 228 -8.23 8.07 -14.27
N PRO A 229 -9.56 8.27 -14.32
CA PRO A 229 -10.54 7.58 -15.18
C PRO A 229 -10.44 8.01 -16.66
N GLN A 230 -11.13 7.31 -17.58
CA GLN A 230 -11.12 7.64 -19.03
C GLN A 230 -11.52 9.11 -19.35
N SER A 231 -12.18 9.79 -18.41
CA SER A 231 -12.57 11.21 -18.50
C SER A 231 -11.52 12.19 -17.95
N PHE A 232 -10.26 11.75 -17.77
CA PHE A 232 -9.14 12.53 -17.22
C PHE A 232 -9.05 13.94 -17.84
N ASP A 233 -9.34 14.05 -19.14
CA ASP A 233 -9.23 15.25 -19.98
C ASP A 233 -10.47 16.13 -20.03
N SER A 234 -11.58 15.74 -19.40
CA SER A 234 -12.81 16.51 -19.55
C SER A 234 -12.67 17.87 -18.86
N ILE A 235 -12.63 18.93 -19.69
CA ILE A 235 -12.66 20.36 -19.29
C ILE A 235 -13.88 20.65 -18.37
N ASN A 236 -14.90 19.78 -18.44
CA ASN A 236 -16.12 19.81 -17.63
C ASN A 236 -16.13 18.86 -16.41
N ALA A 237 -15.07 18.08 -16.16
CA ALA A 237 -14.84 17.49 -14.83
C ALA A 237 -14.43 18.62 -13.88
N GLY A 238 -15.41 19.48 -13.60
CA GLY A 238 -15.26 20.66 -12.78
C GLY A 238 -14.89 20.29 -11.35
N LYS A 239 -14.91 21.30 -10.50
CA LYS A 239 -14.54 21.31 -9.07
C LYS A 239 -15.21 20.24 -8.16
N ASN A 240 -15.93 19.26 -8.72
CA ASN A 240 -16.71 18.20 -8.06
C ASN A 240 -16.44 16.78 -8.63
N ALA A 241 -15.28 16.50 -9.25
CA ALA A 241 -14.96 15.12 -9.65
C ALA A 241 -14.96 14.19 -8.41
N GLU A 242 -15.70 13.09 -8.49
CA GLU A 242 -15.86 12.16 -7.37
C GLU A 242 -14.52 11.53 -7.00
N ARG A 243 -14.17 11.55 -5.71
CA ARG A 243 -12.93 10.95 -5.19
C ARG A 243 -13.12 9.46 -4.92
N ASN A 244 -13.39 8.70 -5.97
CA ASN A 244 -13.69 7.26 -5.91
C ASN A 244 -12.55 6.37 -6.45
N GLN A 245 -11.45 6.95 -6.94
CA GLN A 245 -10.30 6.20 -7.42
C GLN A 245 -9.37 5.88 -6.25
N THR A 246 -9.19 4.60 -5.91
CA THR A 246 -8.41 4.20 -4.73
C THR A 246 -6.97 3.91 -5.11
N VAL A 247 -6.04 4.80 -4.76
CA VAL A 247 -4.63 4.68 -5.16
C VAL A 247 -3.77 3.93 -4.14
N PHE A 248 -4.15 3.95 -2.86
CA PHE A 248 -3.50 3.16 -1.81
C PHE A 248 -4.52 2.56 -0.85
N ILE A 249 -4.18 1.40 -0.29
CA ILE A 249 -4.94 0.75 0.78
C ILE A 249 -4.04 0.34 1.93
N HIS A 250 -4.56 0.48 3.15
CA HIS A 250 -4.08 -0.25 4.30
C HIS A 250 -5.03 -1.40 4.60
N TYR A 251 -4.49 -2.55 4.96
CA TYR A 251 -5.28 -3.74 5.18
C TYR A 251 -4.64 -4.67 6.20
N MET A 252 -5.51 -5.51 6.79
CA MET A 252 -5.14 -6.66 7.60
C MET A 252 -5.26 -7.94 6.79
N LYS A 253 -4.35 -8.88 7.04
CA LYS A 253 -4.33 -10.20 6.41
C LYS A 253 -3.97 -11.27 7.43
N GLY A 254 -4.46 -12.48 7.22
CA GLY A 254 -4.15 -13.64 8.06
C GLY A 254 -3.53 -14.78 7.26
N LYS A 255 -2.66 -15.56 7.92
CA LYS A 255 -1.97 -16.72 7.33
C LYS A 255 -2.01 -17.91 8.31
N PRO A 256 -2.55 -19.06 7.92
CA PRO A 256 -2.49 -20.25 8.75
C PRO A 256 -1.07 -20.81 8.80
N ARG A 257 -0.73 -21.45 9.91
CA ARG A 257 0.44 -22.31 9.98
C ARG A 257 0.29 -23.45 8.99
N SER A 258 1.21 -23.54 8.03
CA SER A 258 1.33 -24.74 7.20
C SER A 258 1.87 -25.88 8.06
N MET A 259 1.03 -26.86 8.39
CA MET A 259 1.48 -28.08 9.04
C MET A 259 2.03 -29.01 7.97
N ILE A 260 3.34 -28.98 7.73
CA ILE A 260 4.03 -30.13 7.14
C ILE A 260 4.06 -31.20 8.23
N PRO A 261 3.39 -32.36 8.06
CA PRO A 261 3.44 -33.43 9.05
C PRO A 261 4.89 -33.83 9.30
N GLY A 262 5.40 -33.62 10.52
CA GLY A 262 6.74 -34.04 10.94
C GLY A 262 7.73 -32.93 11.31
N LEU A 263 7.48 -31.67 10.96
CA LEU A 263 8.38 -30.56 11.32
C LEU A 263 7.84 -29.78 12.53
N LYS A 264 8.12 -30.28 13.74
CA LYS A 264 7.98 -29.48 14.97
C LYS A 264 9.29 -28.74 15.20
N ILE A 265 9.32 -27.43 14.95
CA ILE A 265 10.42 -26.59 15.39
C ILE A 265 10.24 -26.42 16.90
N ALA A 266 11.04 -27.15 17.68
CA ALA A 266 11.13 -26.96 19.12
C ALA A 266 11.82 -25.62 19.38
N ALA A 267 11.04 -24.58 19.68
CA ALA A 267 11.56 -23.35 20.22
C ALA A 267 11.91 -23.57 21.71
N GLN A 268 13.09 -24.13 21.97
CA GLN A 268 13.78 -24.03 23.26
C GLN A 268 15.27 -24.36 23.08
N GLY A 269 16.13 -23.49 23.62
CA GLY A 269 17.55 -23.44 23.33
C GLY A 269 18.43 -24.47 24.03
N VAL A 270 19.72 -24.12 24.01
CA VAL A 270 20.92 -24.84 24.47
C VAL A 270 21.57 -25.67 23.37
N ILE A 271 22.59 -25.07 22.76
CA ILE A 271 23.67 -25.79 22.09
C ILE A 271 24.41 -26.57 23.17
N GLN A 272 24.23 -27.87 23.23
CA GLN A 272 25.24 -28.77 23.79
C GLN A 272 25.69 -29.75 22.72
N SER A 273 26.94 -29.56 22.34
CA SER A 273 27.74 -30.51 21.58
C SER A 273 27.96 -31.78 22.41
N SER A 274 27.72 -32.95 21.81
CA SER A 274 28.54 -34.12 22.10
C SER A 274 28.58 -35.08 20.91
N ARG A 275 29.81 -35.41 20.52
CA ARG A 275 30.27 -36.43 19.57
C ARG A 275 29.95 -37.86 20.04
N SER A 276 30.19 -38.80 19.11
CA SER A 276 30.24 -40.28 19.18
C SER A 276 28.93 -40.95 18.72
N SER A 277 28.92 -42.05 17.97
CA SER A 277 29.96 -42.92 17.39
C SER A 277 29.27 -43.90 16.42
N ASP A 278 30.05 -44.45 15.50
CA ASP A 278 29.66 -45.41 14.46
C ASP A 278 28.90 -46.65 14.96
N SER A 279 27.93 -47.10 14.16
CA SER A 279 27.72 -48.52 13.84
C SER A 279 26.73 -48.65 12.67
N GLU A 280 27.22 -49.27 11.59
CA GLU A 280 26.46 -49.75 10.44
C GLU A 280 25.59 -50.95 10.86
N ASP A 281 24.34 -51.02 10.38
CA ASP A 281 23.61 -52.25 10.01
C ASP A 281 22.23 -51.88 9.40
N GLU A 282 22.10 -52.11 8.09
CA GLU A 282 20.87 -52.17 7.25
C GLU A 282 20.09 -53.50 7.54
N PRO A 283 18.86 -53.81 7.00
CA PRO A 283 18.21 -53.26 5.80
C PRO A 283 16.66 -53.10 5.82
N ASP A 284 16.15 -52.62 4.67
CA ASP A 284 14.80 -52.74 4.11
C ASP A 284 13.70 -51.77 4.57
N SER A 285 13.56 -50.66 3.82
CA SER A 285 12.32 -49.86 3.77
C SER A 285 11.81 -49.74 2.32
N PRO A 286 10.63 -50.30 2.00
CA PRO A 286 9.97 -50.10 0.72
C PRO A 286 9.11 -48.84 0.82
N GLY A 287 9.65 -47.72 0.35
CA GLY A 287 8.92 -46.46 0.37
C GLY A 287 9.78 -45.30 -0.06
N SER A 288 10.43 -45.41 -1.23
CA SER A 288 11.00 -44.25 -1.90
C SER A 288 9.86 -43.26 -2.18
N LEU A 289 9.65 -42.33 -1.26
CA LEU A 289 8.80 -41.17 -1.44
C LEU A 289 9.45 -40.37 -2.57
N CYS A 290 8.98 -40.59 -3.81
CA CYS A 290 9.30 -39.72 -4.92
C CYS A 290 8.77 -38.33 -4.56
N ILE A 291 9.63 -37.50 -3.98
CA ILE A 291 9.44 -36.06 -4.02
C ILE A 291 9.51 -35.74 -5.52
N LEU A 292 8.36 -35.64 -6.14
CA LEU A 292 8.22 -34.85 -7.36
C LEU A 292 8.59 -33.44 -6.94
N VAL A 293 9.89 -33.13 -7.03
CA VAL A 293 10.32 -31.77 -7.28
C VAL A 293 9.80 -31.51 -8.69
N GLU A 294 8.53 -31.14 -8.80
CA GLU A 294 8.13 -30.31 -9.91
C GLU A 294 9.14 -29.16 -9.88
N ASN A 295 10.00 -29.14 -10.90
CA ASN A 295 10.68 -27.92 -11.32
C ASN A 295 9.55 -26.95 -11.69
N THR A 296 8.93 -26.36 -10.67
CA THR A 296 8.16 -25.15 -10.82
C THR A 296 9.22 -24.15 -11.28
N MET A 297 9.14 -23.77 -12.55
CA MET A 297 9.47 -22.40 -12.94
C MET A 297 9.06 -21.54 -11.75
N GLU A 298 9.99 -20.88 -11.07
CA GLU A 298 9.65 -20.01 -9.94
C GLU A 298 8.53 -19.11 -10.43
N GLU A 299 7.29 -19.44 -10.07
CA GLU A 299 6.16 -18.59 -10.36
C GLU A 299 6.55 -17.27 -9.74
N ILE A 300 6.57 -16.22 -10.55
CA ILE A 300 6.84 -14.88 -10.07
C ILE A 300 5.74 -14.59 -9.07
N ARG A 301 6.04 -14.83 -7.79
CA ARG A 301 5.07 -14.67 -6.71
C ARG A 301 4.68 -13.21 -6.71
N ALA A 302 3.37 -12.98 -6.59
CA ALA A 302 2.86 -11.65 -6.41
C ALA A 302 3.56 -10.98 -5.24
N TYR A 303 3.89 -9.70 -5.38
CA TYR A 303 4.43 -8.95 -4.26
C TYR A 303 3.34 -8.82 -3.18
N GLU A 304 3.60 -9.40 -2.02
CA GLU A 304 2.73 -9.33 -0.84
C GLU A 304 3.54 -8.77 0.33
N PRO A 305 3.33 -7.50 0.74
CA PRO A 305 4.17 -6.85 1.75
C PRO A 305 4.09 -7.53 3.13
N LEU A 306 2.97 -8.17 3.46
CA LEU A 306 2.78 -8.81 4.77
C LEU A 306 3.36 -10.21 4.87
N ASP A 307 3.77 -10.84 3.77
CA ASP A 307 4.20 -12.25 3.80
C ASP A 307 5.42 -12.47 4.71
N ASP A 308 6.41 -11.58 4.66
CA ASP A 308 7.59 -11.68 5.52
C ASP A 308 7.25 -11.55 7.02
N VAL A 309 6.29 -10.67 7.35
CA VAL A 309 5.82 -10.46 8.73
C VAL A 309 5.01 -11.66 9.22
N LEU A 310 4.09 -12.16 8.40
CA LEU A 310 3.26 -13.32 8.71
C LEU A 310 4.13 -14.58 8.87
N ASP A 311 5.12 -14.77 8.00
CA ASP A 311 6.06 -15.89 8.08
C ASP A 311 6.95 -15.78 9.31
N TYR A 312 7.42 -14.58 9.67
CA TYR A 312 8.16 -14.36 10.92
C TYR A 312 7.31 -14.75 12.15
N ILE A 313 6.05 -14.31 12.23
CA ILE A 313 5.17 -14.66 13.35
C ILE A 313 5.03 -16.17 13.47
N LEU A 314 4.81 -16.88 12.36
CA LEU A 314 4.67 -18.34 12.35
C LEU A 314 5.99 -19.07 12.66
N GLU A 315 7.13 -18.55 12.19
CA GLU A 315 8.47 -19.14 12.39
C GLU A 315 8.92 -19.01 13.87
N TYR A 316 8.57 -17.92 14.54
CA TYR A 316 9.08 -17.57 15.88
C TYR A 316 8.04 -17.64 17.02
N SER A 317 6.86 -18.23 16.78
CA SER A 317 5.87 -18.50 17.82
C SER A 317 5.18 -19.85 17.61
N ASP A 318 4.35 -20.28 18.55
CA ASP A 318 3.58 -21.53 18.50
C ASP A 318 2.11 -21.30 18.08
N VAL A 319 1.81 -20.17 17.44
CA VAL A 319 0.45 -19.81 17.02
C VAL A 319 -0.05 -20.64 15.84
N ASP A 320 -1.35 -20.88 15.77
CA ASP A 320 -1.99 -21.59 14.66
C ASP A 320 -2.20 -20.70 13.44
N VAL A 321 -2.40 -19.40 13.67
CA VAL A 321 -2.64 -18.39 12.63
C VAL A 321 -1.94 -17.08 12.99
N ALA A 322 -1.23 -16.51 12.04
CA ALA A 322 -0.65 -15.17 12.15
C ALA A 322 -1.57 -14.14 11.49
N PHE A 323 -1.66 -12.94 12.08
CA PHE A 323 -2.28 -11.77 11.48
C PHE A 323 -1.28 -10.61 11.48
N ALA A 324 -1.36 -9.77 10.46
CA ALA A 324 -0.57 -8.55 10.36
C ALA A 324 -1.36 -7.46 9.63
N ASN A 325 -1.04 -6.20 9.89
CA ASN A 325 -1.59 -5.04 9.20
C ASN A 325 -0.48 -4.29 8.46
N THR A 326 -0.75 -3.73 7.28
CA THR A 326 0.26 -2.91 6.58
C THR A 326 0.62 -1.63 7.35
N MET A 327 -0.25 -1.14 8.23
CA MET A 327 0.11 -0.06 9.16
C MET A 327 1.19 -0.47 10.16
N ASP A 328 1.14 -1.72 10.63
CA ASP A 328 2.11 -2.26 11.59
C ASP A 328 3.52 -2.25 11.00
N MET A 329 3.65 -2.49 9.69
CA MET A 329 4.93 -2.40 9.01
C MET A 329 5.53 -0.99 9.04
N VAL A 330 4.68 0.03 8.85
CA VAL A 330 5.13 1.43 8.87
C VAL A 330 5.58 1.83 10.28
N GLU A 331 4.89 1.34 11.32
CA GLU A 331 5.26 1.60 12.71
C GLU A 331 6.50 0.81 13.17
N LEU A 332 6.67 -0.40 12.64
CA LEU A 332 7.83 -1.26 12.89
C LEU A 332 9.13 -0.69 12.31
N VAL A 333 9.04 -0.11 11.12
CA VAL A 333 10.17 0.50 10.40
C VAL A 333 10.28 1.96 10.82
N LYS A 334 10.89 2.21 11.99
CA LYS A 334 11.19 3.57 12.47
C LYS A 334 12.42 4.16 11.78
N GLY A 335 12.34 4.40 10.47
CA GLY A 335 13.45 4.95 9.70
C GLY A 335 13.43 4.52 8.24
N GLU A 336 14.60 4.17 7.70
CA GLU A 336 14.76 3.73 6.32
C GLU A 336 14.08 2.37 6.09
N TRP A 337 13.35 2.25 4.99
CA TRP A 337 12.66 1.02 4.65
C TRP A 337 13.65 -0.09 4.30
N PRO A 338 13.58 -1.27 4.96
CA PRO A 338 14.54 -2.32 4.72
C PRO A 338 14.38 -2.91 3.31
N LEU A 339 15.50 -3.11 2.62
CA LEU A 339 15.52 -3.82 1.33
C LEU A 339 15.07 -5.29 1.47
N ASP A 340 15.34 -5.88 2.64
CA ASP A 340 14.95 -7.25 3.02
C ASP A 340 14.25 -7.20 4.39
N MET A 341 12.92 -7.22 4.36
CA MET A 341 12.07 -7.18 5.56
C MET A 341 12.30 -8.40 6.45
N ARG A 342 12.52 -9.57 5.86
CA ARG A 342 12.77 -10.80 6.63
C ARG A 342 14.06 -10.71 7.44
N SER A 343 15.14 -10.24 6.82
CA SER A 343 16.41 -10.02 7.53
C SER A 343 16.27 -8.96 8.61
N TYR A 344 15.52 -7.88 8.34
CA TYR A 344 15.23 -6.84 9.33
C TYR A 344 14.49 -7.38 10.56
N LEU A 345 13.45 -8.20 10.36
CA LEU A 345 12.69 -8.84 11.43
C LEU A 345 13.56 -9.77 12.29
N LYS A 346 14.44 -10.56 11.66
CA LYS A 346 15.37 -11.45 12.38
C LYS A 346 16.39 -10.68 13.22
N GLN A 347 16.81 -9.50 12.76
CA GLN A 347 17.77 -8.67 13.49
C GLN A 347 17.14 -7.94 14.67
N HIS A 348 15.93 -7.40 14.50
CA HIS A 348 15.27 -6.56 15.51
C HIS A 348 14.38 -7.36 16.46
N THR A 349 14.01 -8.58 16.08
CA THR A 349 13.21 -9.53 16.87
C THR A 349 11.99 -8.87 17.52
N PRO A 350 11.06 -8.28 16.75
CA PRO A 350 9.89 -7.66 17.34
C PRO A 350 9.08 -8.70 18.12
N THR A 351 8.52 -8.25 19.25
CA THR A 351 7.72 -9.08 20.15
C THR A 351 6.46 -9.58 19.43
N ILE A 352 6.10 -10.83 19.67
CA ILE A 352 4.88 -11.44 19.15
C ILE A 352 3.87 -11.55 20.30
N GLU A 353 2.70 -10.93 20.13
CA GLU A 353 1.56 -11.12 21.02
C GLU A 353 0.80 -12.38 20.62
N VAL A 354 0.60 -13.28 21.59
CA VAL A 354 -0.15 -14.52 21.40
C VAL A 354 -1.50 -14.41 22.11
N ILE A 355 -2.57 -14.54 21.34
CA ILE A 355 -3.94 -14.44 21.82
C ILE A 355 -4.62 -15.79 21.63
N VAL A 356 -5.15 -16.36 22.72
CA VAL A 356 -5.83 -17.65 22.70
C VAL A 356 -7.34 -17.43 22.59
N ASP A 357 -7.95 -17.95 21.53
CA ASP A 357 -9.40 -17.96 21.32
C ASP A 357 -9.92 -19.40 21.19
N GLY A 358 -10.54 -19.89 22.26
CA GLY A 358 -10.92 -21.28 22.40
C GLY A 358 -9.71 -22.21 22.33
N THR A 359 -9.62 -23.01 21.27
CA THR A 359 -8.50 -23.93 20.99
C THR A 359 -7.49 -23.37 19.99
N THR A 360 -7.75 -22.20 19.40
CA THR A 360 -6.89 -21.60 18.36
C THR A 360 -6.02 -20.50 18.96
N LYS A 361 -4.72 -20.53 18.67
CA LYS A 361 -3.76 -19.48 19.01
C LYS A 361 -3.58 -18.55 17.82
N HIS A 362 -3.79 -17.26 18.04
CA HIS A 362 -3.57 -16.20 17.06
C HIS A 362 -2.33 -15.40 17.43
N GLY A 363 -1.48 -15.07 16.45
CA GLY A 363 -0.27 -14.27 16.65
C GLY A 363 -0.34 -12.94 15.91
N LEU A 364 0.10 -11.86 16.56
CA LEU A 364 0.29 -10.53 15.97
C LEU A 364 1.63 -9.96 16.44
N LEU A 365 2.18 -8.99 15.71
CA LEU A 365 3.30 -8.22 16.27
C LEU A 365 2.78 -7.33 17.41
N SER A 366 3.47 -7.36 18.55
CA SER A 366 3.25 -6.41 19.62
C SER A 366 4.01 -5.13 19.27
N ILE A 367 3.31 -4.22 18.59
CA ILE A 367 3.76 -2.84 18.48
C ILE A 367 3.33 -2.20 19.78
N ALA A 368 4.22 -2.24 20.78
CA ALA A 368 4.04 -1.44 21.99
C ALA A 368 3.64 -0.03 21.53
N ASN A 369 2.56 0.54 22.08
CA ASN A 369 2.14 1.92 21.83
C ASN A 369 3.37 2.83 21.90
N THR A 370 4.02 3.05 20.77
CA THR A 370 5.11 3.98 20.65
C THR A 370 4.41 5.29 20.62
N ASP A 371 4.26 5.82 21.83
CA ASP A 371 3.91 7.17 22.18
C ASP A 371 3.01 7.85 21.16
N ILE A 372 1.80 8.19 21.60
CA ILE A 372 1.13 9.39 21.11
C ILE A 372 2.02 10.59 21.48
N HIS A 373 3.23 10.68 20.92
CA HIS A 373 3.96 11.90 20.77
C HIS A 373 3.19 12.64 19.70
N ARG A 374 2.34 13.54 20.21
CA ARG A 374 1.99 14.79 19.54
C ARG A 374 3.28 15.50 19.12
N GLU A 375 3.94 15.03 18.06
CA GLU A 375 4.61 15.96 17.18
C GLU A 375 3.51 16.63 16.38
N THR A 376 3.00 17.68 17.01
CA THR A 376 2.57 18.88 16.31
C THR A 376 3.78 19.27 15.46
N ILE A 377 3.85 18.76 14.22
CA ILE A 377 4.61 19.43 13.18
C ILE A 377 3.85 20.74 13.00
N PHE A 378 4.22 21.72 13.81
CA PHE A 378 3.99 23.11 13.46
C PHE A 378 4.55 23.28 12.06
N ASP A 379 3.73 23.86 11.19
CA ASP A 379 4.15 24.45 9.94
C ASP A 379 5.50 25.13 10.15
N GLU A 380 6.59 24.53 9.65
CA GLU A 380 7.70 25.34 9.21
C GLU A 380 7.22 25.98 7.91
N PRO A 381 6.98 27.31 7.88
CA PRO A 381 6.71 27.96 6.62
C PRO A 381 7.94 27.76 5.76
N ILE A 382 7.75 27.11 4.61
CA ILE A 382 8.72 27.10 3.53
C ILE A 382 9.09 28.57 3.29
N TYR A 383 10.33 28.93 3.61
CA TYR A 383 10.88 30.24 3.35
C TYR A 383 10.91 30.46 1.83
N ILE A 384 9.93 31.21 1.33
CA ILE A 384 9.94 31.76 -0.02
C ILE A 384 10.79 33.05 0.07
N PRO A 385 11.96 33.14 -0.57
CA PRO A 385 12.76 34.34 -0.52
C PRO A 385 12.00 35.53 -1.13
N ASP A 386 11.95 36.63 -0.38
CA ASP A 386 11.29 37.87 -0.77
C ASP A 386 11.77 38.36 -2.14
N TYR A 387 10.83 38.42 -3.08
CA TYR A 387 11.06 39.02 -4.38
C TYR A 387 11.18 40.53 -4.22
N GLN A 388 12.42 41.04 -4.24
CA GLN A 388 12.68 42.46 -4.34
C GLN A 388 12.16 42.97 -5.69
N SER A 389 11.00 43.63 -5.66
CA SER A 389 10.51 44.42 -6.78
C SER A 389 11.38 45.68 -6.93
N HIS A 390 12.32 45.63 -7.87
CA HIS A 390 12.95 46.85 -8.38
C HIS A 390 12.04 47.51 -9.41
N ASP A 391 11.77 48.79 -9.13
CA ASP A 391 11.35 49.88 -10.02
C ASP A 391 9.88 49.81 -10.51
N GLY A 392 9.05 50.84 -10.43
CA GLY A 392 9.24 52.26 -10.10
C GLY A 392 8.11 53.05 -10.78
N ILE A 393 7.61 54.08 -10.10
CA ILE A 393 6.82 55.21 -10.63
C ILE A 393 5.33 54.91 -10.94
N CYS A 394 4.42 55.36 -10.07
CA CYS A 394 3.82 56.70 -10.19
C CYS A 394 2.82 56.96 -9.05
N ALA A 395 3.06 58.04 -8.32
CA ALA A 395 2.18 58.54 -7.26
C ALA A 395 0.85 59.06 -7.82
N ARG A 396 -0.25 58.80 -7.11
CA ARG A 396 -1.35 59.77 -7.03
C ARG A 396 -2.10 59.64 -5.69
N GLN A 397 -2.10 60.78 -5.01
CA GLN A 397 -2.74 61.08 -3.74
C GLN A 397 -4.24 60.82 -3.78
N VAL A 398 -4.78 60.24 -2.70
CA VAL A 398 -6.17 60.50 -2.30
C VAL A 398 -6.16 60.95 -0.85
N SER A 399 -6.57 62.19 -0.69
CA SER A 399 -6.74 62.95 0.56
C SER A 399 -7.99 62.50 1.33
N GLU A 400 -7.82 62.15 2.60
CA GLU A 400 -8.79 62.52 3.65
C GLU A 400 -8.52 63.98 4.08
N PRO A 401 -9.40 64.74 4.79
CA PRO A 401 -10.46 64.35 5.75
C PRO A 401 -11.72 65.28 5.58
N PRO A 402 -12.66 65.57 6.54
CA PRO A 402 -12.65 65.27 7.98
C PRO A 402 -13.97 64.86 8.68
N THR A 403 -13.76 64.31 9.87
CA THR A 403 -14.67 64.24 11.03
C THR A 403 -15.34 65.58 11.37
N ARG A 404 -16.65 65.54 11.69
CA ARG A 404 -17.21 66.09 12.96
C ARG A 404 -18.73 65.83 13.10
N TYR A 405 -19.08 65.47 14.33
CA TYR A 405 -20.38 65.33 15.03
C TYR A 405 -21.22 64.08 14.77
#